data_AF-A0A7S8IG81-F1
#
_entry.id   AF-A0A7S8IG81-F1
#
_cell.length_a   1.000
_cell.length_b   1.000
_cell.length_c   1.000
_cell.angle_alpha   90.00
_cell.angle_beta   90.00
_cell.angle_gamma   90.00
#
_symmetry.space_group_name_H-M   'P 1'
#
loop_
_entity.id
_entity.type
_entity.pdbx_description
1 polymer ?
#
loop_
_entity_poly.entity_id
_entity_poly.type
_entity_poly.pdbx_seq_one_letter_code
_entity_poly.pdbx_strand_id
1 'polypeptide(L)'
;MKLLDGKRILIVLCLLLAAMTLSLQTAFAQDEATPASTLSSEDAIATIEALQDEIEDLAQQVELDSEVIDIRAESLDTSFNTLEAIISALSFGGLLFGALSAIFAFLGFRNLSDRVAQVDEVKKQVDAASLEVHTSKTQAEQLRGELEEIRDEAKAQVAQISQNRKNVQLTSTLQYVAQNQYETGDLEGALELYDRMLEIDPENLWALYMKGYILTKTMELDRAADVLQKALSIDSEFYYALAARGFVKRRRGDEYDEEMKTLDPSTSAYQDAQQARDDLYKEASADLDRALGFVEKLVDADGESWRGALGGLYKRQGNLQKALNNYRLAAAVTPNSSYPIINRAILELKQGDENYVKSFIRVLKIADSEIIANPDDYWPYGDIVIARLILDEADKAAECFEEMEQLIPETVTDVLPRIWDTLTEAAVDLRHMGKETEAAGIDAFVAQRLPQIGDAS
;
A
#
# COMPACT_ATOMS: atom_id res chain seq x y z
N MET A 1 24.88 -32.34 48.90
CA MET A 1 24.90 -30.92 48.50
C MET A 1 25.38 -30.79 47.06
N LYS A 2 24.45 -30.83 46.10
CA LYS A 2 24.60 -30.28 44.74
C LYS A 2 23.55 -29.18 44.45
N LEU A 3 22.72 -28.81 45.43
CA LEU A 3 21.66 -27.79 45.30
C LEU A 3 22.17 -26.39 44.90
N LEU A 4 23.43 -26.06 45.22
CA LEU A 4 24.06 -24.78 44.88
C LEU A 4 24.20 -24.53 43.36
N ASP A 5 24.12 -25.58 42.53
CA ASP A 5 24.17 -25.42 41.06
C ASP A 5 22.82 -24.98 40.48
N GLY A 6 21.69 -25.44 41.02
CA GLY A 6 20.35 -25.14 40.49
C GLY A 6 20.02 -23.64 40.50
N LYS A 7 20.35 -22.94 41.59
CA LYS A 7 20.14 -21.49 41.72
C LYS A 7 21.01 -20.67 40.76
N ARG A 8 22.23 -21.13 40.47
CA ARG A 8 23.12 -20.47 39.50
C ARG A 8 22.63 -20.69 38.08
N ILE A 9 22.14 -21.88 37.77
CA ILE A 9 21.55 -22.22 36.47
C ILE A 9 20.29 -21.38 36.24
N LEU A 10 19.41 -21.24 37.24
CA LEU A 10 18.20 -20.42 37.13
C LEU A 10 18.50 -18.93 36.90
N ILE A 11 19.50 -18.37 37.59
CA ILE A 11 19.94 -16.97 37.36
C ILE A 11 20.50 -16.79 35.94
N VAL A 12 21.27 -17.76 35.43
CA VAL A 12 21.79 -17.73 34.06
C VAL A 12 20.65 -17.81 33.05
N LEU A 13 19.64 -18.66 33.28
CA LEU A 13 18.45 -18.77 32.43
C LEU A 13 17.64 -17.47 32.41
N CYS A 14 17.46 -16.79 33.56
CA CYS A 14 16.81 -15.47 33.59
C CYS A 14 17.59 -14.41 32.80
N LEU A 15 18.92 -14.41 32.86
CA LEU A 15 19.75 -13.49 32.09
C LEU A 15 19.73 -13.80 30.58
N LEU A 16 19.68 -15.08 30.22
CA LEU A 16 19.51 -15.52 28.83
C LEU A 16 18.13 -15.14 28.28
N LEU A 17 17.06 -15.30 29.08
CA LEU A 17 15.71 -14.87 28.73
C LEU A 17 15.66 -13.36 28.45
N ALA A 18 16.24 -12.55 29.33
CA ALA A 18 16.29 -11.09 29.17
C ALA A 18 17.14 -10.65 27.96
N ALA A 19 18.22 -11.37 27.65
CA ALA A 19 19.01 -11.12 26.45
C ALA A 19 18.24 -11.54 25.18
N MET A 20 17.44 -12.60 25.25
CA MET A 20 16.63 -13.08 24.13
C MET A 20 15.48 -12.13 23.77
N THR A 21 14.74 -11.62 24.75
CA THR A 21 13.65 -10.65 24.48
C THR A 21 14.18 -9.41 23.77
N LEU A 22 15.37 -8.93 24.16
CA LEU A 22 16.06 -7.83 23.49
C LEU A 22 16.48 -8.22 22.06
N SER A 23 16.96 -9.46 21.85
CA SER A 23 17.36 -9.95 20.53
C SER A 23 16.17 -10.14 19.57
N LEU A 24 15.01 -10.60 20.06
CA LEU A 24 13.78 -10.72 19.27
C LEU A 24 13.31 -9.34 18.80
N GLN A 25 13.30 -8.34 19.69
CA GLN A 25 12.94 -6.97 19.31
C GLN A 25 13.83 -6.45 18.18
N THR A 26 15.13 -6.74 18.23
CA THR A 26 16.06 -6.34 17.17
C THR A 26 15.87 -7.13 15.87
N ALA A 27 15.54 -8.42 15.94
CA ALA A 27 15.31 -9.26 14.77
C ALA A 27 14.01 -8.88 14.03
N PHE A 28 12.92 -8.66 14.76
CA PHE A 28 11.64 -8.21 14.18
C PHE A 28 11.76 -6.84 13.49
N ALA A 29 12.46 -5.89 14.11
CA ALA A 29 12.72 -4.58 13.50
C ALA A 29 13.55 -4.69 12.20
N GLN A 30 14.42 -5.70 12.09
CA GLN A 30 15.23 -5.93 10.90
C GLN A 30 14.46 -6.65 9.78
N ASP A 31 13.61 -7.62 10.12
CA ASP A 31 12.77 -8.35 9.16
C ASP A 31 11.68 -7.46 8.51
N GLU A 32 11.21 -6.43 9.23
CA GLU A 32 10.36 -5.37 8.68
C GLU A 32 11.12 -4.44 7.72
N ALA A 33 12.42 -4.20 7.96
CA ALA A 33 13.21 -3.22 7.21
C ALA A 33 13.98 -3.79 6.01
N THR A 34 14.43 -5.05 6.06
CA THR A 34 15.31 -5.65 5.03
C THR A 34 15.18 -7.19 4.95
N PRO A 35 14.99 -7.80 3.76
CA PRO A 35 14.77 -9.25 3.64
C PRO A 35 16.03 -10.15 3.71
N ALA A 36 17.21 -9.61 4.01
CA ALA A 36 18.49 -10.31 3.85
C ALA A 36 19.44 -10.14 5.04
N SER A 37 18.95 -10.28 6.28
CA SER A 37 19.78 -10.21 7.51
C SER A 37 20.19 -11.59 8.04
N THR A 38 21.20 -11.61 8.91
CA THR A 38 21.97 -12.81 9.33
C THR A 38 21.38 -13.61 10.50
N LEU A 39 20.26 -13.19 11.07
CA LEU A 39 19.52 -13.96 12.07
C LEU A 39 18.03 -13.81 11.74
N SER A 40 17.39 -14.86 11.25
CA SER A 40 15.98 -14.82 10.88
C SER A 40 15.09 -14.95 12.12
N SER A 41 13.86 -14.42 12.07
CA SER A 41 12.87 -14.66 13.13
C SER A 41 12.60 -16.16 13.39
N GLU A 42 12.82 -17.02 12.39
CA GLU A 42 12.75 -18.48 12.52
C GLU A 42 13.90 -19.05 13.36
N ASP A 43 15.13 -18.54 13.19
CA ASP A 43 16.29 -18.93 14.01
C ASP A 43 16.09 -18.52 15.48
N ALA A 44 15.48 -17.35 15.72
CA ALA A 44 15.15 -16.89 17.07
C ALA A 44 14.11 -17.80 17.76
N ILE A 45 13.08 -18.23 17.03
CA ILE A 45 12.06 -19.18 17.54
C ILE A 45 12.70 -20.55 17.83
N ALA A 46 13.54 -21.06 16.93
CA ALA A 46 14.24 -22.34 17.14
C ALA A 46 15.14 -22.31 18.40
N THR A 47 15.74 -21.16 18.70
CA THR A 47 16.55 -20.99 19.91
C THR A 47 15.68 -20.94 21.18
N ILE A 48 14.47 -20.37 21.11
CA ILE A 48 13.49 -20.40 22.20
C ILE A 48 13.04 -21.85 22.46
N GLU A 49 12.73 -22.60 21.41
CA GLU A 49 12.32 -24.01 21.53
C GLU A 49 13.43 -24.87 22.18
N ALA A 50 14.70 -24.65 21.79
CA ALA A 50 15.84 -25.32 22.42
C ALA A 50 16.01 -24.98 23.92
N LEU A 51 15.77 -23.73 24.33
CA LEU A 51 15.80 -23.35 25.75
C LEU A 51 14.60 -23.91 26.53
N GLN A 52 13.43 -24.05 25.90
CA GLN A 52 12.27 -24.71 26.50
C GLN A 52 12.59 -26.16 26.83
N ASP A 53 13.23 -26.88 25.90
CA ASP A 53 13.68 -28.26 26.11
C ASP A 53 14.68 -28.34 27.29
N GLU A 54 15.67 -27.45 27.34
CA GLU A 54 16.64 -27.40 28.46
C GLU A 54 15.96 -27.10 29.82
N ILE A 55 14.96 -26.22 29.84
CA ILE A 55 14.21 -25.88 31.06
C ILE A 55 13.29 -27.03 31.47
N GLU A 56 12.69 -27.75 30.52
CA GLU A 56 11.84 -28.91 30.79
C GLU A 56 12.67 -30.06 31.37
N ASP A 57 13.85 -30.34 30.82
CA ASP A 57 14.81 -31.30 31.37
C ASP A 57 15.24 -30.90 32.80
N LEU A 58 15.53 -29.61 33.03
CA LEU A 58 15.94 -29.12 34.34
C LEU A 58 14.79 -29.17 35.36
N ALA A 59 13.57 -28.81 34.95
CA ALA A 59 12.38 -28.86 35.78
C ALA A 59 12.03 -30.31 36.17
N GLN A 60 12.16 -31.25 35.22
CA GLN A 60 11.99 -32.67 35.48
C GLN A 60 13.05 -33.18 36.45
N GLN A 61 14.31 -32.76 36.31
CA GLN A 61 15.38 -33.11 37.23
C GLN A 61 15.14 -32.54 38.64
N VAL A 62 14.69 -31.30 38.74
CA VAL A 62 14.33 -30.65 40.02
C VAL A 62 13.12 -31.33 40.67
N GLU A 63 12.14 -31.78 39.88
CA GLU A 63 10.98 -32.53 40.37
C GLU A 63 11.39 -33.89 40.94
N LEU A 64 12.27 -34.61 40.23
CA LEU A 64 12.81 -35.90 40.66
C LEU A 64 13.67 -35.76 41.93
N ASP A 65 14.48 -34.69 42.01
CA ASP A 65 15.25 -34.35 43.21
C ASP A 65 14.34 -33.91 44.38
N SER A 66 13.25 -33.18 44.10
CA SER A 66 12.22 -32.81 45.09
C SER A 66 11.53 -34.04 45.66
N GLU A 67 11.08 -34.96 44.81
CA GLU A 67 10.39 -36.17 45.23
C GLU A 67 11.30 -37.05 46.11
N VAL A 68 12.59 -37.16 45.77
CA VAL A 68 13.59 -37.85 46.59
C VAL A 68 13.83 -37.13 47.93
N ILE A 69 13.86 -35.80 47.95
CA ILE A 69 14.04 -35.00 49.17
C ILE A 69 12.79 -35.07 50.05
N ASP A 70 11.60 -35.02 49.49
CA ASP A 70 10.31 -35.09 50.20
C ASP A 70 10.10 -36.49 50.79
N ILE A 71 10.38 -37.56 50.03
CA ILE A 71 10.38 -38.94 50.54
C ILE A 71 11.38 -39.08 51.70
N ARG A 72 12.57 -38.48 51.58
CA ARG A 72 13.57 -38.50 52.66
C ARG A 72 13.14 -37.65 53.86
N ALA A 73 12.52 -36.50 53.65
CA ALA A 73 12.00 -35.62 54.69
C ALA A 73 10.85 -36.30 55.45
N GLU A 74 9.92 -36.96 54.75
CA GLU A 74 8.81 -37.72 55.34
C GLU A 74 9.29 -38.99 56.07
N SER A 75 10.26 -39.71 55.49
CA SER A 75 10.94 -40.84 56.14
C SER A 75 11.69 -40.40 57.40
N LEU A 76 12.36 -39.25 57.33
CA LEU A 76 13.02 -38.62 58.46
C LEU A 76 11.99 -38.23 59.51
N ASP A 77 10.92 -37.50 59.18
CA ASP A 77 9.89 -37.07 60.12
C ASP A 77 9.21 -38.26 60.82
N THR A 78 8.96 -39.35 60.08
CA THR A 78 8.46 -40.60 60.66
C THR A 78 9.47 -41.21 61.64
N SER A 79 10.76 -41.20 61.27
CA SER A 79 11.87 -41.65 62.13
C SER A 79 12.08 -40.74 63.35
N PHE A 80 11.84 -39.43 63.21
CA PHE A 80 11.92 -38.43 64.27
C PHE A 80 10.77 -38.58 65.25
N ASN A 81 9.53 -38.70 64.78
CA ASN A 81 8.35 -38.90 65.61
C ASN A 81 8.42 -40.22 66.37
N THR A 82 8.96 -41.29 65.76
CA THR A 82 9.22 -42.55 66.46
C THR A 82 10.35 -42.43 67.48
N LEU A 83 11.41 -41.69 67.19
CA LEU A 83 12.48 -41.41 68.15
C LEU A 83 11.99 -40.57 69.34
N GLU A 84 11.19 -39.52 69.12
CA GLU A 84 10.55 -38.72 70.16
C GLU A 84 9.58 -39.54 71.01
N ALA A 85 8.81 -40.45 70.39
CA ALA A 85 7.93 -41.36 71.11
C ALA A 85 8.74 -42.34 72.00
N ILE A 86 9.87 -42.85 71.51
CA ILE A 86 10.80 -43.71 72.28
C ILE A 86 11.43 -42.92 73.43
N ILE A 87 11.91 -41.70 73.19
CA ILE A 87 12.47 -40.81 74.21
C ILE A 87 11.41 -40.50 75.27
N SER A 88 10.20 -40.13 74.85
CA SER A 88 9.05 -39.86 75.73
C SER A 88 8.67 -41.08 76.59
N ALA A 89 8.62 -42.27 75.98
CA ALA A 89 8.36 -43.52 76.69
C ALA A 89 9.47 -43.88 77.70
N LEU A 90 10.74 -43.64 77.35
CA LEU A 90 11.88 -43.82 78.24
C LEU A 90 11.85 -42.85 79.42
N SER A 91 11.40 -41.60 79.23
CA SER A 91 11.18 -40.64 80.31
C SER A 91 9.96 -40.95 81.18
N PHE A 92 8.90 -41.54 80.60
CA PHE A 92 7.69 -41.94 81.35
C PHE A 92 7.91 -43.20 82.21
N GLY A 93 8.86 -44.08 81.83
CA GLY A 93 9.32 -45.21 82.63
C GLY A 93 10.12 -44.85 83.90
N GLY A 94 10.32 -43.56 84.18
CA GLY A 94 11.13 -43.00 85.25
C GLY A 94 10.62 -43.16 86.70
N LEU A 95 9.66 -44.05 86.98
CA LEU A 95 9.21 -44.37 88.36
C LEU A 95 9.96 -45.56 89.02
N LEU A 96 10.99 -46.11 88.38
CA LEU A 96 11.84 -47.21 88.92
C LEU A 96 13.33 -46.81 89.03
N PHE A 97 13.62 -45.67 89.66
CA PHE A 97 14.88 -44.92 89.46
C PHE A 97 16.08 -45.21 90.39
N GLY A 98 16.15 -46.36 91.06
CA GLY A 98 17.22 -46.61 92.06
C GLY A 98 18.54 -47.17 91.52
N ALA A 99 18.48 -48.16 90.61
CA ALA A 99 19.62 -49.04 90.34
C ALA A 99 20.18 -48.99 88.91
N LEU A 100 19.48 -48.33 87.96
CA LEU A 100 19.88 -48.25 86.56
C LEU A 100 20.66 -46.96 86.20
N SER A 101 20.56 -45.92 87.02
CA SER A 101 21.18 -44.61 86.80
C SER A 101 22.71 -44.65 86.65
N ALA A 102 23.40 -45.58 87.32
CA ALA A 102 24.85 -45.78 87.18
C ALA A 102 25.25 -46.51 85.88
N ILE A 103 24.39 -47.42 85.38
CA ILE A 103 24.59 -48.14 84.11
C ILE A 103 24.29 -47.20 82.93
N PHE A 104 23.27 -46.34 83.07
CA PHE A 104 22.90 -45.33 82.07
C PHE A 104 23.96 -44.22 81.88
N ALA A 105 24.69 -43.86 82.94
CA ALA A 105 25.82 -42.94 82.83
C ALA A 105 27.04 -43.55 82.09
N PHE A 106 27.20 -44.88 82.15
CA PHE A 106 28.33 -45.60 81.56
C PHE A 106 28.09 -46.04 80.09
N LEU A 107 26.83 -46.22 79.66
CA LEU A 107 26.48 -46.74 78.32
C LEU A 107 26.10 -45.68 77.26
N GLY A 108 26.37 -44.38 77.48
CA GLY A 108 26.46 -43.44 76.36
C GLY A 108 25.32 -42.43 76.19
N PHE A 109 24.66 -41.99 77.26
CA PHE A 109 23.66 -40.91 77.17
C PHE A 109 24.28 -39.54 76.79
N ARG A 110 25.56 -39.30 77.13
CA ARG A 110 26.29 -38.08 76.70
C ARG A 110 26.48 -38.05 75.17
N ASN A 111 26.73 -39.20 74.56
CA ASN A 111 26.74 -39.36 73.10
C ASN A 111 25.34 -39.27 72.48
N LEU A 112 24.28 -39.60 73.23
CA LEU A 112 22.91 -39.50 72.72
C LEU A 112 22.45 -38.05 72.60
N SER A 113 22.75 -37.19 73.58
CA SER A 113 22.46 -35.75 73.49
C SER A 113 23.18 -35.09 72.33
N ASP A 114 24.46 -35.41 72.11
CA ASP A 114 25.24 -34.88 70.99
C ASP A 114 24.73 -35.42 69.65
N ARG A 115 24.27 -36.68 69.60
CA ARG A 115 23.64 -37.28 68.41
C ARG A 115 22.26 -36.69 68.12
N VAL A 116 21.45 -36.39 69.15
CA VAL A 116 20.17 -35.69 69.00
C VAL A 116 20.40 -34.29 68.46
N ALA A 117 21.40 -33.55 68.98
CA ALA A 117 21.75 -32.23 68.46
C ALA A 117 22.26 -32.27 67.00
N GLN A 118 23.05 -33.30 66.62
CA GLN A 118 23.47 -33.51 65.23
C GLN A 118 22.29 -33.85 64.32
N VAL A 119 21.33 -34.60 64.81
CA VAL A 119 20.14 -35.04 64.08
C VAL A 119 19.16 -33.86 63.90
N ASP A 120 19.00 -32.99 64.91
CA ASP A 120 18.27 -31.71 64.80
C ASP A 120 18.90 -30.75 63.78
N GLU A 121 20.23 -30.69 63.72
CA GLU A 121 20.96 -29.87 62.74
C GLU A 121 20.76 -30.40 61.31
N VAL A 122 20.79 -31.73 61.13
CA VAL A 122 20.48 -32.37 59.84
C VAL A 122 19.04 -32.11 59.43
N LYS A 123 18.07 -32.12 60.37
CA LYS A 123 16.66 -31.76 60.08
C LYS A 123 16.54 -30.34 59.53
N LYS A 124 17.15 -29.36 60.20
CA LYS A 124 17.16 -27.95 59.73
C LYS A 124 17.78 -27.81 58.34
N GLN A 125 18.83 -28.57 58.04
CA GLN A 125 19.47 -28.55 56.73
C GLN A 125 18.59 -29.19 55.64
N VAL A 126 17.83 -30.25 55.96
CA VAL A 126 16.87 -30.87 55.05
C VAL A 126 15.65 -29.96 54.83
N ASP A 127 15.11 -29.35 55.87
CA ASP A 127 13.99 -28.39 55.78
C ASP A 127 14.38 -27.16 54.95
N ALA A 128 15.59 -26.62 55.15
CA ALA A 128 16.12 -25.52 54.36
C ALA A 128 16.32 -25.91 52.88
N ALA A 129 16.79 -27.13 52.62
CA ALA A 129 16.95 -27.64 51.25
C ALA A 129 15.61 -27.90 50.56
N SER A 130 14.61 -28.45 51.27
CA SER A 130 13.24 -28.66 50.75
C SER A 130 12.59 -27.31 50.39
N LEU A 131 12.70 -26.29 51.24
CA LEU A 131 12.20 -24.95 50.94
C LEU A 131 12.89 -24.31 49.72
N GLU A 132 14.21 -24.50 49.57
CA GLU A 132 14.98 -24.00 48.43
C GLU A 132 14.57 -24.69 47.12
N VAL A 133 14.32 -26.00 47.14
CA VAL A 133 13.83 -26.77 45.98
C VAL A 133 12.42 -26.35 45.60
N HIS A 134 11.52 -26.20 46.58
CA HIS A 134 10.15 -25.76 46.31
C HIS A 134 10.13 -24.34 45.70
N THR A 135 10.94 -23.42 46.23
CA THR A 135 11.11 -22.07 45.68
C THR A 135 11.64 -22.12 44.24
N SER A 136 12.64 -22.97 43.98
CA SER A 136 13.23 -23.12 42.64
C SER A 136 12.23 -23.74 41.65
N LYS A 137 11.40 -24.69 42.09
CA LYS A 137 10.30 -25.27 41.30
C LYS A 137 9.29 -24.21 40.89
N THR A 138 8.81 -23.41 41.84
CA THR A 138 7.87 -22.31 41.55
C THR A 138 8.47 -21.29 40.57
N GLN A 139 9.76 -20.96 40.71
CA GLN A 139 10.42 -20.03 39.78
C GLN A 139 10.61 -20.63 38.39
N ALA A 140 10.90 -21.94 38.27
CA ALA A 140 10.98 -22.63 36.99
C ALA A 140 9.61 -22.72 36.30
N GLU A 141 8.54 -22.98 37.05
CA GLU A 141 7.16 -22.96 36.55
C GLU A 141 6.74 -21.56 36.08
N GLN A 142 7.12 -20.51 36.82
CA GLN A 142 6.89 -19.13 36.40
C GLN A 142 7.64 -18.80 35.10
N LEU A 143 8.92 -19.15 35.01
CA LEU A 143 9.75 -18.93 33.82
C LEU A 143 9.21 -19.70 32.61
N ARG A 144 8.68 -20.92 32.83
CA ARG A 144 8.01 -21.72 31.80
C ARG A 144 6.79 -20.97 31.25
N GLY A 145 5.95 -20.42 32.12
CA GLY A 145 4.78 -19.62 31.71
C GLY A 145 5.18 -18.38 30.91
N GLU A 146 6.17 -17.63 31.37
CA GLU A 146 6.69 -16.44 30.68
C GLU A 146 7.28 -16.78 29.30
N LEU A 147 7.99 -17.91 29.17
CA LEU A 147 8.54 -18.39 27.90
C LEU A 147 7.46 -18.82 26.90
N GLU A 148 6.40 -19.46 27.39
CA GLU A 148 5.27 -19.86 26.57
C GLU A 148 4.54 -18.64 26.00
N GLU A 149 4.31 -17.60 26.82
CA GLU A 149 3.72 -16.34 26.39
C GLU A 149 4.59 -15.63 25.32
N ILE A 150 5.89 -15.48 25.56
CA ILE A 150 6.82 -14.86 24.60
C ILE A 150 6.87 -15.62 23.28
N ARG A 151 6.86 -16.97 23.32
CA ARG A 151 6.84 -17.81 22.12
C ARG A 151 5.58 -17.60 21.30
N ASP A 152 4.43 -17.57 21.96
CA ASP A 152 3.14 -17.45 21.29
C ASP A 152 2.98 -16.05 20.66
N GLU A 153 3.44 -15.01 21.36
CA GLU A 153 3.54 -13.64 20.81
C GLU A 153 4.49 -13.58 19.60
N ALA A 154 5.68 -14.19 19.71
CA ALA A 154 6.65 -14.24 18.62
C ALA A 154 6.09 -14.97 17.39
N LYS A 155 5.40 -16.10 17.58
CA LYS A 155 4.73 -16.85 16.50
C LYS A 155 3.64 -16.02 15.83
N ALA A 156 2.84 -15.27 16.60
CA ALA A 156 1.83 -14.37 16.07
C ALA A 156 2.46 -13.24 15.23
N GLN A 157 3.55 -12.64 15.71
CA GLN A 157 4.28 -11.59 14.99
C GLN A 157 4.91 -12.12 13.69
N VAL A 158 5.57 -13.29 13.72
CA VAL A 158 6.12 -13.91 12.49
C VAL A 158 5.02 -14.21 11.48
N ALA A 159 3.87 -14.74 11.93
CA ALA A 159 2.74 -14.98 11.05
C ALA A 159 2.23 -13.69 10.41
N GLN A 160 2.15 -12.61 11.17
CA GLN A 160 1.76 -11.28 10.68
C GLN A 160 2.79 -10.73 9.68
N ILE A 161 4.09 -10.79 9.98
CA ILE A 161 5.16 -10.34 9.08
C ILE A 161 5.16 -11.14 7.77
N SER A 162 5.00 -12.46 7.86
CA SER A 162 4.88 -13.35 6.70
C SER A 162 3.67 -13.01 5.84
N GLN A 163 2.52 -12.75 6.48
CA GLN A 163 1.30 -12.33 5.77
C GLN A 163 1.47 -10.95 5.12
N ASN A 164 2.04 -9.98 5.84
CA ASN A 164 2.33 -8.65 5.32
C ASN A 164 3.28 -8.73 4.11
N ARG A 165 4.31 -9.57 4.17
CA ARG A 165 5.25 -9.81 3.06
C ARG A 165 4.53 -10.39 1.83
N LYS A 166 3.63 -11.36 2.02
CA LYS A 166 2.78 -11.90 0.95
C LYS A 166 1.88 -10.82 0.35
N ASN A 167 1.28 -9.98 1.18
CA ASN A 167 0.43 -8.87 0.75
C ASN A 167 1.21 -7.86 -0.09
N VAL A 168 2.40 -7.43 0.34
CA VAL A 168 3.27 -6.51 -0.42
C VAL A 168 3.65 -7.10 -1.79
N GLN A 169 4.04 -8.38 -1.83
CA GLN A 169 4.37 -9.07 -3.08
C GLN A 169 3.15 -9.19 -4.00
N LEU A 170 2.00 -9.51 -3.44
CA LEU A 170 0.75 -9.61 -4.18
C LEU A 170 0.36 -8.24 -4.75
N THR A 171 0.37 -7.18 -3.95
CA THR A 171 0.07 -5.80 -4.38
C THR A 171 0.99 -5.37 -5.53
N SER A 172 2.29 -5.63 -5.44
CA SER A 172 3.25 -5.30 -6.51
C SER A 172 2.94 -6.06 -7.81
N THR A 173 2.51 -7.32 -7.69
CA THR A 173 2.13 -8.15 -8.84
C THR A 173 0.82 -7.68 -9.46
N LEU A 174 -0.18 -7.40 -8.63
CA LEU A 174 -1.47 -6.85 -9.07
C LEU A 174 -1.26 -5.51 -9.78
N GLN A 175 -0.41 -4.63 -9.25
CA GLN A 175 -0.10 -3.34 -9.87
C GLN A 175 0.45 -3.51 -11.28
N TYR A 176 1.41 -4.43 -11.47
CA TYR A 176 1.99 -4.69 -12.79
C TYR A 176 0.95 -5.20 -13.79
N VAL A 177 0.11 -6.15 -13.38
CA VAL A 177 -0.92 -6.71 -14.26
C VAL A 177 -2.02 -5.68 -14.55
N ALA A 178 -2.42 -4.89 -13.54
CA ALA A 178 -3.42 -3.82 -13.70
C ALA A 178 -2.94 -2.75 -14.67
N GLN A 179 -1.67 -2.36 -14.58
CA GLN A 179 -1.05 -1.42 -15.52
C GLN A 179 -1.03 -2.01 -16.94
N ASN A 180 -0.67 -3.28 -17.09
CA ASN A 180 -0.67 -3.91 -18.41
C ASN A 180 -2.08 -4.01 -19.01
N GLN A 181 -3.09 -4.41 -18.22
CA GLN A 181 -4.47 -4.43 -18.66
C GLN A 181 -4.94 -3.04 -19.10
N TYR A 182 -4.62 -2.02 -18.30
CA TYR A 182 -4.89 -0.62 -18.63
C TYR A 182 -4.29 -0.21 -19.98
N GLU A 183 -3.00 -0.49 -20.19
CA GLU A 183 -2.28 -0.17 -21.44
C GLU A 183 -2.84 -0.91 -22.66
N THR A 184 -3.34 -2.13 -22.48
CA THR A 184 -4.01 -2.91 -23.54
C THR A 184 -5.47 -2.54 -23.77
N GLY A 185 -6.01 -1.58 -23.01
CA GLY A 185 -7.40 -1.12 -23.12
C GLY A 185 -8.43 -1.98 -22.36
N ASP A 186 -8.01 -3.02 -21.63
CA ASP A 186 -8.87 -3.79 -20.72
C ASP A 186 -9.11 -2.99 -19.42
N LEU A 187 -9.92 -1.93 -19.54
CA LEU A 187 -10.21 -1.01 -18.44
C LEU A 187 -11.00 -1.70 -17.32
N GLU A 188 -11.90 -2.63 -17.67
CA GLU A 188 -12.70 -3.39 -16.71
C GLU A 188 -11.81 -4.33 -15.89
N GLY A 189 -10.95 -5.12 -16.54
CA GLY A 189 -9.99 -5.98 -15.84
C GLY A 189 -9.02 -5.17 -14.97
N ALA A 190 -8.53 -4.03 -15.47
CA ALA A 190 -7.67 -3.14 -14.68
C ALA A 190 -8.39 -2.63 -13.42
N LEU A 191 -9.65 -2.22 -13.51
CA LEU A 191 -10.46 -1.80 -12.36
C LEU A 191 -10.61 -2.91 -11.32
N GLU A 192 -10.88 -4.15 -11.74
CA GLU A 192 -10.96 -5.30 -10.83
C GLU A 192 -9.66 -5.53 -10.06
N LEU A 193 -8.51 -5.39 -10.73
CA LEU A 193 -7.22 -5.54 -10.06
C LEU A 193 -6.90 -4.39 -9.11
N TYR A 194 -7.25 -3.15 -9.45
CA TYR A 194 -7.12 -2.03 -8.53
C TYR A 194 -8.05 -2.17 -7.32
N ASP A 195 -9.25 -2.73 -7.50
CA ASP A 195 -10.14 -3.06 -6.38
C ASP A 195 -9.53 -4.11 -5.44
N ARG A 196 -8.92 -5.17 -5.99
CA ARG A 196 -8.19 -6.16 -5.19
C ARG A 196 -6.98 -5.55 -4.46
N MET A 197 -6.28 -4.60 -5.07
CA MET A 197 -5.22 -3.86 -4.37
C MET A 197 -5.78 -3.07 -3.18
N LEU A 198 -6.95 -2.44 -3.35
CA LEU A 198 -7.63 -1.68 -2.30
C LEU A 198 -8.28 -2.55 -1.22
N GLU A 199 -8.56 -3.82 -1.50
CA GLU A 199 -8.93 -4.81 -0.47
C GLU A 199 -7.74 -5.17 0.44
N ILE A 200 -6.53 -5.20 -0.12
CA ILE A 200 -5.28 -5.48 0.62
C ILE A 200 -4.85 -4.25 1.42
N ASP A 201 -4.83 -3.08 0.77
CA ASP A 201 -4.47 -1.80 1.35
C ASP A 201 -5.48 -0.73 0.93
N PRO A 202 -6.50 -0.45 1.77
CA PRO A 202 -7.52 0.55 1.47
C PRO A 202 -7.00 1.97 1.33
N GLU A 203 -5.77 2.26 1.78
CA GLU A 203 -5.14 3.58 1.76
C GLU A 203 -4.11 3.73 0.64
N ASN A 204 -3.99 2.73 -0.24
CA ASN A 204 -3.06 2.77 -1.35
C ASN A 204 -3.38 3.93 -2.34
N LEU A 205 -2.65 5.03 -2.21
CA LEU A 205 -2.86 6.25 -2.98
C LEU A 205 -2.75 6.03 -4.49
N TRP A 206 -1.82 5.18 -4.94
CA TRP A 206 -1.63 4.89 -6.36
C TRP A 206 -2.82 4.12 -6.95
N ALA A 207 -3.31 3.09 -6.25
CA ALA A 207 -4.50 2.34 -6.68
C ALA A 207 -5.75 3.22 -6.70
N LEU A 208 -5.92 4.11 -5.70
CA LEU A 208 -7.01 5.09 -5.69
C LEU A 208 -6.92 6.06 -6.89
N TYR A 209 -5.73 6.58 -7.19
CA TYR A 209 -5.52 7.43 -8.35
C TYR A 209 -5.85 6.71 -9.66
N MET A 210 -5.29 5.53 -9.90
CA MET A 210 -5.49 4.79 -11.13
C MET A 210 -6.96 4.39 -11.32
N LYS A 211 -7.63 3.92 -10.25
CA LYS A 211 -9.07 3.65 -10.28
C LYS A 211 -9.87 4.91 -10.63
N GLY A 212 -9.59 6.04 -9.97
CA GLY A 212 -10.25 7.30 -10.26
C GLY A 212 -10.02 7.79 -11.70
N TYR A 213 -8.80 7.61 -12.22
CA TYR A 213 -8.43 7.98 -13.58
C TYR A 213 -9.20 7.13 -14.62
N ILE A 214 -9.25 5.81 -14.44
CA ILE A 214 -9.99 4.90 -15.33
C ILE A 214 -11.49 5.22 -15.30
N LEU A 215 -12.08 5.39 -14.12
CA LEU A 215 -13.49 5.79 -13.97
C LEU A 215 -13.79 7.13 -14.67
N THR A 216 -12.82 8.05 -14.71
CA THR A 216 -12.97 9.31 -15.46
C THR A 216 -12.99 9.08 -16.97
N LYS A 217 -12.15 8.16 -17.49
CA LYS A 217 -12.15 7.79 -18.92
C LYS A 217 -13.44 7.09 -19.33
N THR A 218 -14.04 6.29 -18.45
CA THR A 218 -15.32 5.59 -18.68
C THR A 218 -16.57 6.43 -18.36
N MET A 219 -16.41 7.74 -18.11
CA MET A 219 -17.51 8.67 -17.77
C MET A 219 -18.28 8.35 -16.49
N GLU A 220 -17.71 7.55 -15.60
CA GLU A 220 -18.26 7.27 -14.26
C GLU A 220 -17.83 8.35 -13.26
N LEU A 221 -18.17 9.60 -13.56
CA LEU A 221 -17.58 10.79 -12.95
C LEU A 221 -17.92 10.97 -11.46
N ASP A 222 -19.04 10.43 -10.98
CA ASP A 222 -19.38 10.41 -9.55
C ASP A 222 -18.50 9.44 -8.77
N ARG A 223 -18.36 8.21 -9.25
CA ARG A 223 -17.49 7.20 -8.64
C ARG A 223 -16.03 7.66 -8.68
N ALA A 224 -15.60 8.28 -9.77
CA ALA A 224 -14.26 8.84 -9.90
C ALA A 224 -14.00 9.93 -8.84
N ALA A 225 -14.95 10.85 -8.64
CA ALA A 225 -14.84 11.90 -7.64
C ALA A 225 -14.72 11.34 -6.22
N ASP A 226 -15.52 10.34 -5.86
CA ASP A 226 -15.50 9.72 -4.53
C ASP A 226 -14.15 9.04 -4.23
N VAL A 227 -13.63 8.26 -5.19
CA VAL A 227 -12.35 7.55 -5.04
C VAL A 227 -11.18 8.54 -4.92
N LEU A 228 -11.17 9.59 -5.75
CA LEU A 228 -10.13 10.62 -5.71
C LEU A 228 -10.23 11.48 -4.45
N GLN A 229 -11.45 11.73 -3.94
CA GLN A 229 -11.66 12.41 -2.68
C GLN A 229 -11.16 11.57 -1.50
N LYS A 230 -11.29 10.25 -1.56
CA LYS A 230 -10.67 9.35 -0.58
C LYS A 230 -9.14 9.49 -0.60
N ALA A 231 -8.51 9.45 -1.77
CA ALA A 231 -7.05 9.66 -1.88
C ALA A 231 -6.61 11.00 -1.27
N LEU A 232 -7.33 12.09 -1.58
CA LEU A 232 -7.03 13.43 -1.05
C LEU A 232 -7.37 13.61 0.44
N SER A 233 -8.19 12.73 1.02
CA SER A 233 -8.43 12.70 2.47
C SER A 233 -7.30 12.02 3.24
N ILE A 234 -6.61 11.07 2.61
CA ILE A 234 -5.42 10.39 3.16
C ILE A 234 -4.21 11.32 3.00
N ASP A 235 -4.00 11.84 1.79
CA ASP A 235 -2.95 12.82 1.49
C ASP A 235 -3.48 13.95 0.62
N SER A 236 -3.69 15.11 1.26
CA SER A 236 -4.21 16.32 0.61
C SER A 236 -3.25 16.98 -0.39
N GLU A 237 -1.99 16.54 -0.44
CA GLU A 237 -0.95 17.01 -1.35
C GLU A 237 -0.62 15.99 -2.44
N PHE A 238 -1.33 14.86 -2.50
CA PHE A 238 -1.14 13.84 -3.51
C PHE A 238 -1.51 14.37 -4.90
N TYR A 239 -0.49 14.86 -5.61
CA TYR A 239 -0.62 15.64 -6.84
C TYR A 239 -1.27 14.87 -8.01
N TYR A 240 -1.12 13.55 -8.07
CA TYR A 240 -1.83 12.71 -9.03
C TYR A 240 -3.35 12.76 -8.84
N ALA A 241 -3.83 12.65 -7.60
CA ALA A 241 -5.25 12.75 -7.30
C ALA A 241 -5.80 14.18 -7.49
N LEU A 242 -5.00 15.21 -7.20
CA LEU A 242 -5.36 16.60 -7.53
C LEU A 242 -5.56 16.76 -9.04
N ALA A 243 -4.61 16.32 -9.86
CA ALA A 243 -4.69 16.42 -11.31
C ALA A 243 -5.87 15.62 -11.88
N ALA A 244 -6.06 14.37 -11.42
CA ALA A 244 -7.18 13.54 -11.81
C ALA A 244 -8.53 14.13 -11.37
N ARG A 245 -8.63 14.77 -10.21
CA ARG A 245 -9.86 15.45 -9.78
C ARG A 245 -10.15 16.64 -10.69
N GLY A 246 -9.11 17.38 -11.08
CA GLY A 246 -9.24 18.42 -12.11
C GLY A 246 -9.76 17.85 -13.44
N PHE A 247 -9.31 16.66 -13.83
CA PHE A 247 -9.81 15.97 -15.01
C PHE A 247 -11.29 15.56 -14.89
N VAL A 248 -11.73 15.01 -13.75
CA VAL A 248 -13.14 14.72 -13.48
C VAL A 248 -14.00 15.98 -13.64
N LYS A 249 -13.59 17.08 -13.01
CA LYS A 249 -14.31 18.36 -13.08
C LYS A 249 -14.37 18.90 -14.51
N ARG A 250 -13.29 18.77 -15.27
CA ARG A 250 -13.28 19.10 -16.69
C ARG A 250 -14.31 18.27 -17.46
N ARG A 251 -14.34 16.95 -17.28
CA ARG A 251 -15.31 16.08 -17.97
C ARG A 251 -16.75 16.41 -17.61
N ARG A 252 -17.04 16.76 -16.36
CA ARG A 252 -18.37 17.27 -15.97
C ARG A 252 -18.72 18.60 -16.62
N GLY A 253 -17.74 19.49 -16.76
CA GLY A 253 -17.92 20.73 -17.51
C GLY A 253 -18.21 20.45 -18.99
N ASP A 254 -17.51 19.48 -19.59
CA ASP A 254 -17.77 19.07 -20.98
C ASP A 254 -19.21 18.50 -21.15
N GLU A 255 -19.79 17.83 -20.13
CA GLU A 255 -21.21 17.38 -20.16
C GLU A 255 -22.19 18.56 -20.24
N TYR A 256 -21.92 19.64 -19.51
CA TYR A 256 -22.73 20.87 -19.61
C TYR A 256 -22.58 21.54 -20.98
N ASP A 257 -21.41 21.49 -21.60
CA ASP A 257 -21.25 21.99 -22.98
C ASP A 257 -22.14 21.21 -23.96
N GLU A 258 -22.25 19.89 -23.80
CA GLU A 258 -23.17 19.07 -24.62
C GLU A 258 -24.65 19.36 -24.31
N GLU A 259 -25.02 19.52 -23.03
CA GLU A 259 -26.37 19.93 -22.64
C GLU A 259 -26.77 21.25 -23.30
N MET A 260 -25.88 22.25 -23.24
CA MET A 260 -26.09 23.58 -23.78
C MET A 260 -26.34 23.60 -25.29
N LYS A 261 -25.85 22.62 -26.06
CA LYS A 261 -26.16 22.50 -27.51
C LYS A 261 -27.64 22.28 -27.78
N THR A 262 -28.40 21.77 -26.80
CA THR A 262 -29.84 21.48 -26.92
C THR A 262 -30.74 22.58 -26.33
N LEU A 263 -30.14 23.55 -25.63
CA LEU A 263 -30.84 24.62 -24.93
C LEU A 263 -30.90 25.90 -25.77
N ASP A 264 -31.97 26.68 -25.60
CA ASP A 264 -32.05 28.03 -26.17
C ASP A 264 -31.16 28.98 -25.34
N PRO A 265 -30.18 29.69 -25.96
CA PRO A 265 -29.27 30.60 -25.26
C PRO A 265 -29.92 31.74 -24.48
N SER A 266 -31.20 32.04 -24.75
CA SER A 266 -31.97 33.07 -24.04
C SER A 266 -32.61 32.58 -22.74
N THR A 267 -32.55 31.28 -22.45
CA THR A 267 -33.22 30.66 -21.30
C THR A 267 -32.38 30.71 -20.02
N SER A 268 -33.05 30.66 -18.87
CA SER A 268 -32.36 30.52 -17.57
C SER A 268 -31.64 29.18 -17.47
N ALA A 269 -32.18 28.11 -18.05
CA ALA A 269 -31.53 26.80 -18.08
C ALA A 269 -30.16 26.85 -18.78
N TYR A 270 -30.07 27.54 -19.92
CA TYR A 270 -28.78 27.74 -20.59
C TYR A 270 -27.79 28.52 -19.71
N GLN A 271 -28.26 29.59 -19.06
CA GLN A 271 -27.42 30.41 -18.17
C GLN A 271 -26.94 29.64 -16.95
N ASP A 272 -27.79 28.81 -16.36
CA ASP A 272 -27.46 27.96 -15.20
C ASP A 272 -26.43 26.88 -15.60
N ALA A 273 -26.64 26.20 -16.73
CA ALA A 273 -25.69 25.23 -17.28
C ALA A 273 -24.34 25.88 -17.61
N GLN A 274 -24.37 27.07 -18.24
CA GLN A 274 -23.18 27.86 -18.54
C GLN A 274 -22.38 28.19 -17.28
N GLN A 275 -23.07 28.66 -16.24
CA GLN A 275 -22.45 29.01 -14.97
C GLN A 275 -21.83 27.77 -14.29
N ALA A 276 -22.57 26.66 -14.24
CA ALA A 276 -22.08 25.41 -13.66
C ALA A 276 -20.82 24.88 -14.37
N ARG A 277 -20.82 24.92 -15.70
CA ARG A 277 -19.64 24.60 -16.51
C ARG A 277 -18.46 25.51 -16.18
N ASP A 278 -18.67 26.83 -16.17
CA ASP A 278 -17.59 27.80 -15.97
C ASP A 278 -16.95 27.64 -14.58
N ASP A 279 -17.77 27.36 -13.56
CA ASP A 279 -17.29 27.05 -12.22
C ASP A 279 -16.48 25.75 -12.19
N LEU A 280 -16.96 24.68 -12.84
CA LEU A 280 -16.23 23.41 -12.95
C LEU A 280 -14.89 23.57 -13.66
N TYR A 281 -14.84 24.31 -14.77
CA TYR A 281 -13.58 24.57 -15.47
C TYR A 281 -12.61 25.39 -14.62
N LYS A 282 -13.12 26.39 -13.90
CA LYS A 282 -12.29 27.18 -12.99
C LYS A 282 -11.70 26.32 -11.88
N GLU A 283 -12.50 25.49 -11.24
CA GLU A 283 -12.03 24.55 -10.23
C GLU A 283 -11.05 23.51 -10.79
N ALA A 284 -11.33 22.98 -11.99
CA ALA A 284 -10.43 22.05 -12.68
C ALA A 284 -9.06 22.66 -12.93
N SER A 285 -9.03 23.91 -13.42
CA SER A 285 -7.78 24.63 -13.65
C SER A 285 -7.01 24.89 -12.35
N ALA A 286 -7.72 25.18 -11.24
CA ALA A 286 -7.10 25.39 -9.94
C ALA A 286 -6.48 24.09 -9.37
N ASP A 287 -7.17 22.96 -9.53
CA ASP A 287 -6.67 21.64 -9.11
C ASP A 287 -5.40 21.25 -9.91
N LEU A 288 -5.39 21.47 -11.22
CA LEU A 288 -4.22 21.22 -12.07
C LEU A 288 -3.07 22.20 -11.78
N ASP A 289 -3.34 23.48 -11.60
CA ASP A 289 -2.33 24.47 -11.21
C ASP A 289 -1.68 24.09 -9.87
N ARG A 290 -2.48 23.59 -8.90
CA ARG A 290 -1.97 23.10 -7.62
C ARG A 290 -1.09 21.86 -7.80
N ALA A 291 -1.55 20.87 -8.56
CA ALA A 291 -0.78 19.64 -8.84
C ALA A 291 0.57 19.95 -9.53
N LEU A 292 0.56 20.83 -10.53
CA LEU A 292 1.74 21.27 -11.26
C LEU A 292 2.67 22.17 -10.42
N GLY A 293 2.15 22.77 -9.34
CA GLY A 293 2.95 23.48 -8.34
C GLY A 293 3.84 22.53 -7.52
N PHE A 294 3.39 21.29 -7.28
CA PHE A 294 4.21 20.25 -6.63
C PHE A 294 5.18 19.60 -7.63
N VAL A 295 4.68 19.24 -8.82
CA VAL A 295 5.46 18.56 -9.86
C VAL A 295 5.23 19.22 -11.22
N GLU A 296 6.14 20.11 -11.62
CA GLU A 296 6.00 20.90 -12.85
C GLU A 296 5.93 20.04 -14.15
N LYS A 297 6.57 18.86 -14.14
CA LYS A 297 6.65 17.94 -15.28
C LYS A 297 5.70 16.75 -15.14
N LEU A 298 4.57 16.94 -14.46
CA LEU A 298 3.62 15.88 -14.20
C LEU A 298 2.97 15.38 -15.49
N VAL A 299 2.94 14.06 -15.64
CA VAL A 299 2.24 13.35 -16.71
C VAL A 299 1.11 12.51 -16.14
N ASP A 300 0.10 12.21 -16.94
CA ASP A 300 -0.98 11.29 -16.60
C ASP A 300 -0.59 9.83 -16.87
N ALA A 301 -1.56 8.92 -16.68
CA ALA A 301 -1.35 7.49 -16.87
C ALA A 301 -1.17 7.09 -18.34
N ASP A 302 -1.55 7.97 -19.29
CA ASP A 302 -1.33 7.78 -20.73
C ASP A 302 0.02 8.36 -21.16
N GLY A 303 0.80 8.94 -20.24
CA GLY A 303 2.09 9.58 -20.53
C GLY A 303 1.94 11.00 -21.06
N GLU A 304 0.73 11.57 -21.06
CA GLU A 304 0.46 12.92 -21.52
C GLU A 304 0.71 13.95 -20.43
N SER A 305 1.22 15.12 -20.82
CA SER A 305 1.54 16.18 -19.86
C SER A 305 0.25 16.84 -19.35
N TRP A 306 0.07 16.91 -18.03
CA TRP A 306 -1.07 17.62 -17.42
C TRP A 306 -1.10 19.12 -17.76
N ARG A 307 0.04 19.71 -18.17
CA ARG A 307 0.06 21.07 -18.73
C ARG A 307 -0.79 21.18 -20.01
N GLY A 308 -0.89 20.12 -20.81
CA GLY A 308 -1.74 20.09 -22.00
C GLY A 308 -3.22 20.17 -21.63
N ALA A 309 -3.65 19.36 -20.64
CA ALA A 309 -5.01 19.42 -20.09
C ALA A 309 -5.34 20.81 -19.51
N LEU A 310 -4.40 21.41 -18.77
CA LEU A 310 -4.53 22.78 -18.27
C LEU A 310 -4.62 23.81 -19.40
N GLY A 311 -3.85 23.62 -20.48
CA GLY A 311 -3.96 24.41 -21.71
C GLY A 311 -5.36 24.34 -22.33
N GLY A 312 -5.95 23.14 -22.39
CA GLY A 312 -7.29 22.91 -22.91
C GLY A 312 -8.40 23.55 -22.06
N LEU A 313 -8.23 23.58 -20.74
CA LEU A 313 -9.11 24.32 -19.83
C LEU A 313 -9.00 25.83 -20.03
N TYR A 314 -7.78 26.36 -20.12
CA TYR A 314 -7.60 27.78 -20.41
C TYR A 314 -8.15 28.19 -21.79
N LYS A 315 -8.08 27.31 -22.80
CA LYS A 315 -8.74 27.51 -24.10
C LYS A 315 -10.25 27.66 -23.91
N ARG A 316 -10.91 26.72 -23.21
CA ARG A 316 -12.36 26.75 -22.94
C ARG A 316 -12.80 27.99 -22.17
N GLN A 317 -11.97 28.46 -21.24
CA GLN A 317 -12.18 29.71 -20.49
C GLN A 317 -11.89 30.98 -21.32
N GLY A 318 -11.56 30.86 -22.61
CA GLY A 318 -11.21 31.99 -23.48
C GLY A 318 -9.84 32.62 -23.20
N ASN A 319 -9.03 32.04 -22.30
CA ASN A 319 -7.71 32.53 -21.96
C ASN A 319 -6.63 31.98 -22.90
N LEU A 320 -6.67 32.42 -24.17
CA LEU A 320 -5.85 31.88 -25.25
C LEU A 320 -4.35 31.99 -24.99
N GLN A 321 -3.89 33.08 -24.36
CA GLN A 321 -2.47 33.27 -24.08
C GLN A 321 -1.95 32.28 -23.03
N LYS A 322 -2.74 31.99 -21.99
CA LYS A 322 -2.40 30.96 -21.01
C LYS A 322 -2.45 29.57 -21.65
N ALA A 323 -3.41 29.32 -22.54
CA ALA A 323 -3.51 28.05 -23.27
C ALA A 323 -2.25 27.81 -24.12
N LEU A 324 -1.86 28.77 -24.97
CA LEU A 324 -0.65 28.70 -25.79
C LEU A 324 0.62 28.44 -24.97
N ASN A 325 0.79 29.14 -23.85
CA ASN A 325 1.96 28.93 -22.99
C ASN A 325 1.95 27.53 -22.36
N ASN A 326 0.80 27.04 -21.92
CA ASN A 326 0.69 25.71 -21.34
C ASN A 326 0.93 24.61 -22.37
N TYR A 327 0.41 24.73 -23.59
CA TYR A 327 0.73 23.80 -24.68
C TYR A 327 2.22 23.84 -25.07
N ARG A 328 2.86 25.01 -25.08
CA ARG A 328 4.32 25.13 -25.28
C ARG A 328 5.10 24.40 -24.18
N LEU A 329 4.70 24.56 -22.92
CA LEU A 329 5.33 23.87 -21.80
C LEU A 329 5.05 22.36 -21.84
N ALA A 330 3.84 21.94 -22.19
CA ALA A 330 3.47 20.54 -22.36
C ALA A 330 4.35 19.86 -23.41
N ALA A 331 4.53 20.48 -24.59
CA ALA A 331 5.42 19.98 -25.63
C ALA A 331 6.91 19.93 -25.22
N ALA A 332 7.31 20.61 -24.13
CA ALA A 332 8.64 20.49 -23.56
C ALA A 332 8.74 19.35 -22.53
N VAL A 333 7.62 18.95 -21.92
CA VAL A 333 7.52 17.80 -21.00
C VAL A 333 7.39 16.49 -21.80
N THR A 334 6.52 16.48 -22.81
CA THR A 334 6.25 15.34 -23.71
C THR A 334 6.69 15.69 -25.15
N PRO A 335 8.01 15.71 -25.45
CA PRO A 335 8.52 16.16 -26.75
C PRO A 335 8.19 15.24 -27.93
N ASN A 336 7.76 14.01 -27.64
CA ASN A 336 7.38 13.00 -28.62
C ASN A 336 5.86 12.84 -28.75
N SER A 337 5.07 13.74 -28.16
CA SER A 337 3.61 13.74 -28.28
C SER A 337 3.14 14.85 -29.22
N SER A 338 2.27 14.51 -30.18
CA SER A 338 1.66 15.45 -31.11
C SER A 338 0.57 16.30 -30.45
N TYR A 339 -0.08 15.76 -29.41
CA TYR A 339 -1.22 16.37 -28.71
C TYR A 339 -0.99 17.84 -28.29
N PRO A 340 0.09 18.21 -27.56
CA PRO A 340 0.29 19.61 -27.19
C PRO A 340 0.68 20.49 -28.38
N ILE A 341 1.29 19.92 -29.43
CA ILE A 341 1.73 20.66 -30.61
C ILE A 341 0.55 21.02 -31.49
N ILE A 342 -0.35 20.07 -31.75
CA ILE A 342 -1.54 20.31 -32.59
C ILE A 342 -2.49 21.30 -31.93
N ASN A 343 -2.74 21.17 -30.63
CA ASN A 343 -3.60 22.10 -29.92
C ASN A 343 -3.03 23.52 -29.90
N ARG A 344 -1.70 23.66 -29.84
CA ARG A 344 -1.04 24.97 -30.01
C ARG A 344 -1.21 25.48 -31.44
N ALA A 345 -1.00 24.63 -32.45
CA ALA A 345 -1.11 24.99 -33.86
C ALA A 345 -2.52 25.47 -34.24
N ILE A 346 -3.56 24.85 -33.69
CA ILE A 346 -4.96 25.29 -33.85
C ILE A 346 -5.17 26.68 -33.26
N LEU A 347 -4.57 26.99 -32.11
CA LEU A 347 -4.65 28.33 -31.52
C LEU A 347 -3.85 29.37 -32.31
N GLU A 348 -2.68 28.99 -32.84
CA GLU A 348 -1.91 29.83 -33.77
C GLU A 348 -2.75 30.17 -35.01
N LEU A 349 -3.41 29.18 -35.61
CA LEU A 349 -4.35 29.37 -36.73
C LEU A 349 -5.48 30.32 -36.36
N LYS A 350 -6.15 30.10 -35.23
CA LYS A 350 -7.24 30.95 -34.74
C LYS A 350 -6.83 32.41 -34.54
N GLN A 351 -5.58 32.65 -34.17
CA GLN A 351 -5.02 34.00 -34.00
C GLN A 351 -4.52 34.62 -35.31
N GLY A 352 -4.53 33.88 -36.42
CA GLY A 352 -3.94 34.30 -37.68
C GLY A 352 -2.40 34.34 -37.65
N ASP A 353 -1.76 33.65 -36.70
CA ASP A 353 -0.30 33.54 -36.64
C ASP A 353 0.19 32.59 -37.74
N GLU A 354 0.89 33.13 -38.74
CA GLU A 354 1.44 32.36 -39.88
C GLU A 354 2.37 31.20 -39.48
N ASN A 355 2.86 31.14 -38.23
CA ASN A 355 3.62 30.01 -37.73
C ASN A 355 2.80 28.71 -37.66
N TYR A 356 1.46 28.77 -37.71
CA TYR A 356 0.59 27.60 -37.64
C TYR A 356 0.98 26.52 -38.66
N VAL A 357 1.36 26.92 -39.89
CA VAL A 357 1.79 26.01 -40.96
C VAL A 357 3.02 25.20 -40.54
N LYS A 358 4.02 25.85 -39.93
CA LYS A 358 5.22 25.15 -39.42
C LYS A 358 4.89 24.23 -38.27
N SER A 359 3.97 24.63 -37.40
CA SER A 359 3.51 23.80 -36.29
C SER A 359 2.78 22.55 -36.79
N PHE A 360 1.88 22.65 -37.79
CA PHE A 360 1.22 21.48 -38.38
C PHE A 360 2.19 20.54 -39.12
N ILE A 361 3.21 21.07 -39.82
CA ILE A 361 4.28 20.22 -40.38
C ILE A 361 5.02 19.47 -39.27
N ARG A 362 5.23 20.10 -38.11
CA ARG A 362 5.83 19.43 -36.96
C ARG A 362 4.89 18.37 -36.36
N VAL A 363 3.58 18.61 -36.31
CA VAL A 363 2.57 17.62 -35.90
C VAL A 363 2.73 16.36 -36.74
N LEU A 364 2.73 16.47 -38.07
CA LEU A 364 2.89 15.33 -38.98
C LEU A 364 4.13 14.48 -38.63
N LYS A 365 5.28 15.13 -38.43
CA LYS A 365 6.53 14.42 -38.10
C LYS A 365 6.48 13.67 -36.77
N ILE A 366 5.88 14.28 -35.74
CA ILE A 366 5.83 13.70 -34.40
C ILE A 366 4.79 12.58 -34.36
N ALA A 367 3.59 12.83 -34.88
CA ALA A 367 2.52 11.84 -34.98
C ALA A 367 2.95 10.61 -35.81
N ASP A 368 3.65 10.79 -36.92
CA ASP A 368 4.23 9.65 -37.68
C ASP A 368 5.16 8.79 -36.80
N SER A 369 5.94 9.43 -35.89
CA SER A 369 6.83 8.71 -34.99
C SER A 369 6.07 7.99 -33.87
N GLU A 370 4.95 8.57 -33.41
CA GLU A 370 4.05 7.93 -32.43
C GLU A 370 3.37 6.71 -33.03
N ILE A 371 2.85 6.79 -34.26
CA ILE A 371 2.26 5.65 -34.97
C ILE A 371 3.27 4.52 -35.14
N ILE A 372 4.53 4.82 -35.46
CA ILE A 372 5.58 3.80 -35.55
C ILE A 372 5.82 3.12 -34.19
N ALA A 373 5.72 3.86 -33.09
CA ALA A 373 5.92 3.34 -31.75
C ALA A 373 4.72 2.55 -31.23
N ASN A 374 3.51 3.00 -31.55
CA ASN A 374 2.24 2.38 -31.17
C ASN A 374 1.22 2.48 -32.32
N PRO A 375 1.20 1.51 -33.25
CA PRO A 375 0.31 1.54 -34.41
C PRO A 375 -1.18 1.42 -34.07
N ASP A 376 -1.50 0.91 -32.88
CA ASP A 376 -2.89 0.69 -32.45
C ASP A 376 -3.51 1.95 -31.81
N ASP A 377 -2.72 3.00 -31.55
CA ASP A 377 -3.22 4.29 -31.06
C ASP A 377 -3.74 5.14 -32.22
N TYR A 378 -5.06 5.34 -32.26
CA TYR A 378 -5.74 6.11 -33.30
C TYR A 378 -5.64 7.64 -33.10
N TRP A 379 -5.18 8.16 -31.96
CA TRP A 379 -5.10 9.62 -31.73
C TRP A 379 -4.09 10.32 -32.64
N PRO A 380 -2.83 9.84 -32.78
CA PRO A 380 -1.88 10.39 -33.73
C PRO A 380 -2.38 10.40 -35.19
N TYR A 381 -3.18 9.41 -35.59
CA TYR A 381 -3.81 9.40 -36.92
C TYR A 381 -4.79 10.57 -37.08
N GLY A 382 -5.63 10.83 -36.07
CA GLY A 382 -6.54 11.98 -36.07
C GLY A 382 -5.80 13.31 -36.16
N ASP A 383 -4.67 13.43 -35.45
CA ASP A 383 -3.81 14.60 -35.53
C ASP A 383 -3.22 14.81 -36.93
N ILE A 384 -2.84 13.72 -37.62
CA ILE A 384 -2.39 13.76 -39.01
C ILE A 384 -3.52 14.18 -39.96
N VAL A 385 -4.72 13.62 -39.79
CA VAL A 385 -5.90 13.98 -40.61
C VAL A 385 -6.16 15.49 -40.52
N ILE A 386 -6.22 16.03 -39.30
CA ILE A 386 -6.44 17.46 -39.07
C ILE A 386 -5.31 18.28 -39.69
N ALA A 387 -4.05 17.90 -39.46
CA ALA A 387 -2.90 18.62 -39.98
C ALA A 387 -2.85 18.61 -41.51
N ARG A 388 -3.09 17.47 -42.17
CA ARG A 388 -3.10 17.33 -43.63
C ARG A 388 -4.21 18.16 -44.26
N LEU A 389 -5.41 18.16 -43.70
CA LEU A 389 -6.51 18.96 -44.22
C LEU A 389 -6.25 20.46 -44.13
N ILE A 390 -5.69 20.94 -43.01
CA ILE A 390 -5.31 22.36 -42.85
C ILE A 390 -4.17 22.76 -43.79
N LEU A 391 -3.31 21.81 -44.17
CA LEU A 391 -2.21 21.99 -45.12
C LEU A 391 -2.63 21.79 -46.59
N ASP A 392 -3.94 21.66 -46.87
CA ASP A 392 -4.50 21.43 -48.22
C ASP A 392 -4.03 20.12 -48.87
N GLU A 393 -3.87 19.07 -48.07
CA GLU A 393 -3.48 17.72 -48.49
C GLU A 393 -4.63 16.71 -48.33
N ALA A 394 -5.81 17.00 -48.87
CA ALA A 394 -7.04 16.22 -48.65
C ALA A 394 -6.94 14.74 -49.08
N ASP A 395 -6.30 14.44 -50.21
CA ASP A 395 -6.12 13.05 -50.69
C ASP A 395 -5.33 12.20 -49.67
N LYS A 396 -4.25 12.78 -49.17
CA LYS A 396 -3.40 12.18 -48.14
C LYS A 396 -4.10 12.07 -46.78
N ALA A 397 -5.00 13.00 -46.46
CA ALA A 397 -5.82 12.93 -45.25
C ALA A 397 -6.84 11.78 -45.33
N ALA A 398 -7.41 11.53 -46.51
CA ALA A 398 -8.36 10.45 -46.72
C ALA A 398 -7.74 9.07 -46.46
N GLU A 399 -6.54 8.81 -46.97
CA GLU A 399 -5.80 7.56 -46.73
C GLU A 399 -5.59 7.33 -45.22
N CYS A 400 -5.11 8.35 -44.50
CA CYS A 400 -4.86 8.25 -43.07
C CYS A 400 -6.14 8.08 -42.25
N PHE A 401 -7.23 8.73 -42.67
CA PHE A 401 -8.54 8.59 -42.02
C PHE A 401 -9.11 7.17 -42.15
N GLU A 402 -8.96 6.53 -43.31
CA GLU A 402 -9.42 5.14 -43.51
C GLU A 402 -8.69 4.14 -42.61
N GLU A 403 -7.40 4.38 -42.33
CA GLU A 403 -6.64 3.60 -41.34
C GLU A 403 -7.13 3.89 -39.92
N MET A 404 -7.29 5.16 -39.57
CA MET A 404 -7.79 5.58 -38.26
C MET A 404 -9.15 4.96 -37.92
N GLU A 405 -10.10 5.01 -38.85
CA GLU A 405 -11.47 4.55 -38.65
C GLU A 405 -11.53 3.05 -38.30
N GLN A 406 -10.61 2.25 -38.85
CA GLN A 406 -10.52 0.81 -38.55
C GLN A 406 -9.97 0.51 -37.14
N LEU A 407 -9.23 1.45 -36.56
CA LEU A 407 -8.63 1.31 -35.23
C LEU A 407 -9.56 1.77 -34.10
N ILE A 408 -10.53 2.64 -34.39
CA ILE A 408 -11.46 3.15 -33.38
C ILE A 408 -12.38 2.00 -32.94
N PRO A 409 -12.39 1.62 -31.64
CA PRO A 409 -13.31 0.61 -31.14
C PRO A 409 -14.77 1.06 -31.30
N GLU A 410 -15.68 0.15 -31.65
CA GLU A 410 -17.11 0.47 -31.83
C GLU A 410 -17.76 1.09 -30.58
N THR A 411 -17.20 0.83 -29.40
CA THR A 411 -17.64 1.40 -28.11
C THR A 411 -17.25 2.86 -27.93
N VAL A 412 -16.28 3.37 -28.70
CA VAL A 412 -15.77 4.74 -28.63
C VAL A 412 -16.49 5.61 -29.66
N THR A 413 -17.41 6.44 -29.19
CA THR A 413 -18.30 7.23 -30.07
C THR A 413 -17.97 8.72 -30.12
N ASP A 414 -17.04 9.20 -29.28
CA ASP A 414 -16.74 10.63 -29.11
C ASP A 414 -15.53 11.13 -29.92
N VAL A 415 -14.75 10.23 -30.54
CA VAL A 415 -13.53 10.58 -31.28
C VAL A 415 -13.84 11.32 -32.58
N LEU A 416 -14.68 10.74 -33.45
CA LEU A 416 -15.01 11.35 -34.74
C LEU A 416 -15.71 12.72 -34.59
N PRO A 417 -16.72 12.89 -33.70
CA PRO A 417 -17.31 14.20 -33.44
C PRO A 417 -16.29 15.28 -33.07
N ARG A 418 -15.28 14.97 -32.25
CA ARG A 418 -14.24 15.94 -31.88
C ARG A 418 -13.37 16.38 -33.06
N ILE A 419 -13.08 15.45 -33.98
CA ILE A 419 -12.34 15.76 -35.21
C ILE A 419 -13.19 16.67 -36.10
N TRP A 420 -14.48 16.37 -36.25
CA TRP A 420 -15.41 17.20 -37.04
C TRP A 420 -15.58 18.60 -36.48
N ASP A 421 -15.74 18.74 -35.16
CA ASP A 421 -15.82 20.05 -34.51
C ASP A 421 -14.53 20.86 -34.73
N THR A 422 -13.36 20.21 -34.58
CA THR A 422 -12.06 20.85 -34.78
C THR A 422 -11.86 21.31 -36.22
N LEU A 423 -12.20 20.46 -37.20
CA LEU A 423 -12.10 20.78 -38.62
C LEU A 423 -13.06 21.91 -39.03
N THR A 424 -14.28 21.89 -38.50
CA THR A 424 -15.29 22.92 -38.76
C THR A 424 -14.83 24.28 -38.22
N GLU A 425 -14.29 24.33 -36.99
CA GLU A 425 -13.68 25.54 -36.43
C GLU A 425 -12.49 26.02 -37.27
N ALA A 426 -11.60 25.10 -37.68
CA ALA A 426 -10.43 25.43 -38.48
C ALA A 426 -10.82 26.01 -39.86
N ALA A 427 -11.85 25.47 -40.50
CA ALA A 427 -12.37 26.00 -41.76
C ALA A 427 -12.91 27.43 -41.60
N VAL A 428 -13.58 27.75 -40.49
CA VAL A 428 -14.01 29.13 -40.17
C VAL A 428 -12.81 30.06 -40.00
N ASP A 429 -11.81 29.63 -39.23
CA ASP A 429 -10.60 30.42 -38.97
C ASP A 429 -9.80 30.66 -40.28
N LEU A 430 -9.72 29.67 -41.18
CA LEU A 430 -9.10 29.80 -42.51
C LEU A 430 -9.83 30.82 -43.40
N ARG A 431 -11.18 30.82 -43.41
CA ARG A 431 -11.95 31.83 -44.16
C ARG A 431 -11.70 33.25 -43.64
N HIS A 432 -11.60 33.43 -42.33
CA HIS A 432 -11.22 34.73 -41.76
C HIS A 432 -9.83 35.20 -42.20
N MET A 433 -8.93 34.27 -42.55
CA MET A 433 -7.62 34.55 -43.12
C MET A 433 -7.62 34.70 -44.66
N GLY A 434 -8.77 34.58 -45.31
CA GLY A 434 -8.90 34.62 -46.78
C GLY A 434 -8.46 33.34 -47.49
N LYS A 435 -8.34 32.22 -46.76
CA LYS A 435 -7.94 30.90 -47.25
C LYS A 435 -9.15 30.04 -47.64
N GLU A 436 -9.92 30.56 -48.60
CA GLU A 436 -11.19 29.94 -49.04
C GLU A 436 -11.01 28.56 -49.68
N THR A 437 -9.90 28.33 -50.38
CA THR A 437 -9.62 27.02 -51.00
C THR A 437 -9.38 25.95 -49.95
N GLU A 438 -8.51 26.22 -48.98
CA GLU A 438 -8.22 25.29 -47.89
C GLU A 438 -9.48 25.01 -47.03
N ALA A 439 -10.26 26.06 -46.73
CA ALA A 439 -11.52 25.90 -46.00
C ALA A 439 -12.55 25.05 -46.75
N ALA A 440 -12.72 25.27 -48.05
CA ALA A 440 -13.64 24.48 -48.88
C ALA A 440 -13.20 23.00 -48.99
N GLY A 441 -11.89 22.73 -49.00
CA GLY A 441 -11.36 21.37 -48.96
C GLY A 441 -11.75 20.64 -47.68
N ILE A 442 -11.65 21.31 -46.52
CA ILE A 442 -12.10 20.78 -45.24
C ILE A 442 -13.62 20.53 -45.25
N ASP A 443 -14.43 21.49 -45.67
CA ASP A 443 -15.89 21.33 -45.72
C ASP A 443 -16.30 20.12 -46.56
N ALA A 444 -15.68 19.97 -47.73
CA ALA A 444 -15.95 18.86 -48.64
C ALA A 444 -15.57 17.51 -48.00
N PHE A 445 -14.43 17.45 -47.30
CA PHE A 445 -13.99 16.25 -46.59
C PHE A 445 -14.98 15.85 -45.49
N VAL A 446 -15.40 16.81 -44.66
CA VAL A 446 -16.36 16.61 -43.57
C VAL A 446 -17.72 16.20 -44.12
N ALA A 447 -18.24 16.90 -45.15
CA ALA A 447 -19.56 16.62 -45.73
C ALA A 447 -19.66 15.23 -46.39
N GLN A 448 -18.56 14.68 -46.90
CA GLN A 448 -18.53 13.33 -47.47
C GLN A 448 -18.59 12.21 -46.41
N ARG A 449 -18.19 12.51 -45.17
CA ARG A 449 -17.96 11.52 -44.10
C ARG A 449 -18.89 11.66 -42.91
N LEU A 450 -19.54 12.81 -42.76
CA LEU A 450 -20.71 12.88 -41.90
C LEU A 450 -21.76 11.93 -42.49
N PRO A 451 -22.37 11.03 -41.68
CA PRO A 451 -23.56 10.35 -42.14
C PRO A 451 -24.52 11.44 -42.62
N GLN A 452 -25.08 11.30 -43.84
CA GLN A 452 -26.15 12.20 -44.26
C GLN A 452 -27.21 12.12 -43.17
N ILE A 453 -27.25 13.14 -42.32
CA ILE A 453 -28.27 13.30 -41.31
C ILE A 453 -29.53 13.37 -42.14
N GLY A 454 -30.29 12.28 -42.15
CA GLY A 454 -31.58 12.24 -42.83
C GLY A 454 -32.39 13.43 -42.36
N ASP A 455 -32.94 14.18 -43.31
CA ASP A 455 -33.82 15.33 -43.13
C ASP A 455 -34.55 15.32 -41.77
N ALA A 456 -34.08 16.15 -40.84
CA ALA A 456 -34.93 16.66 -39.77
C ALA A 456 -35.26 18.11 -40.16
N SER A 457 -36.30 18.21 -40.99
CA SER A 457 -37.04 19.44 -41.30
C SER A 457 -38.04 19.78 -40.20
#